data_AF-A0A357K596-F1
#
_entry.id   AF-A0A357K596-F1
#
_cell.length_a   1.000
_cell.length_b   1.000
_cell.length_c   1.000
_cell.angle_alpha   90.00
_cell.angle_beta   90.00
_cell.angle_gamma   90.00
#
_symmetry.space_group_name_H-M   'P 1'
#
loop_
_entity.id
_entity.type
_entity.pdbx_description
1 polymer ?
#
loop_
_entity_poly.entity_id
_entity_poly.type
_entity_poly.pdbx_seq_one_letter_code
_entity_poly.pdbx_strand_id
1 'polypeptide(L)'
;MKLITLLVVIAGVIALAQLAKVGQLTSLIRNKREEDISAADTRLNGGLFVAFMVAFYASFIWLIIRYGDYNPPAASAHGKTYDTLMNFNMYIIMAVFFLVNTALFMFANKYRQDPNRKAKFFAHDNRLELIWTVIPSIVLAVIIIYGLRTWNEMTGEASEDALRVEVYSKQFDWTVRYPGADGEFGLANYNLITPTNPLGIVTADGVSGALEEIESQIAAL
;
A
#
# COMPACT_ATOMS: atom_id res chain seq x y z
N MET A 1 -2.79 -30.17 -26.00
CA MET A 1 -1.92 -29.02 -25.64
C MET A 1 -1.34 -29.13 -24.22
N LYS A 2 -2.15 -29.38 -23.17
CA LYS A 2 -1.66 -29.47 -21.77
C LYS A 2 -0.60 -30.56 -21.48
N LEU A 3 -0.68 -31.72 -22.16
CA LEU A 3 0.27 -32.84 -21.98
C LEU A 3 1.65 -32.55 -22.58
N ILE A 4 1.69 -31.95 -23.77
CA ILE A 4 2.95 -31.57 -24.44
C ILE A 4 3.67 -30.48 -23.64
N THR A 5 2.94 -29.47 -23.14
CA THR A 5 3.52 -28.46 -22.26
C THR A 5 4.07 -29.05 -20.96
N LEU A 6 3.39 -30.04 -20.36
CA LEU A 6 3.88 -30.72 -19.16
C LEU A 6 5.17 -31.51 -19.42
N LEU A 7 5.22 -32.27 -20.52
CA LEU A 7 6.40 -33.04 -20.90
C LEU A 7 7.61 -32.15 -21.22
N VAL A 8 7.38 -31.01 -21.86
CA VAL A 8 8.44 -30.01 -22.12
C VAL A 8 8.96 -29.40 -20.83
N VAL A 9 8.09 -29.07 -19.87
CA VAL A 9 8.50 -28.58 -18.55
C VAL A 9 9.31 -29.63 -17.79
N ILE A 10 8.86 -30.88 -17.76
CA ILE A 10 9.57 -31.99 -17.09
C ILE A 10 10.94 -32.22 -17.74
N ALA A 11 11.01 -32.27 -19.07
CA ALA A 11 12.26 -32.41 -19.79
C ALA A 11 13.21 -31.23 -19.52
N GLY A 12 12.68 -29.99 -19.43
CA GLY A 12 13.43 -28.81 -19.04
C GLY A 12 14.00 -28.90 -17.62
N VAL A 13 13.21 -29.36 -16.65
CA VAL A 13 13.65 -29.58 -15.27
C VAL A 13 14.73 -30.66 -15.19
N ILE A 14 14.57 -31.77 -15.92
CA ILE A 14 15.56 -32.85 -15.98
C ILE A 14 16.86 -32.36 -16.62
N ALA A 15 16.78 -31.60 -17.72
CA ALA A 15 17.94 -31.03 -18.38
C ALA A 15 18.71 -30.07 -17.46
N LEU A 16 18.00 -29.20 -16.73
CA LEU A 16 18.60 -28.33 -15.71
C LEU A 16 19.27 -29.12 -14.59
N ALA A 17 18.62 -30.19 -14.09
CA ALA A 17 19.19 -31.05 -13.06
C ALA A 17 20.46 -31.78 -13.54
N GLN A 18 20.48 -32.25 -14.79
CA GLN A 18 21.67 -32.88 -15.37
C GLN A 18 22.81 -31.89 -15.58
N LEU A 19 22.52 -30.68 -16.07
CA LEU A 19 23.52 -29.61 -16.20
C LEU A 19 24.13 -29.23 -14.85
N ALA A 20 23.31 -29.13 -13.80
CA ALA A 20 23.78 -28.89 -12.44
C ALA A 20 24.72 -30.00 -11.96
N LYS A 21 24.37 -31.27 -12.23
CA LYS A 21 25.18 -32.44 -11.85
C LYS A 21 26.52 -32.49 -12.59
N VAL A 22 26.54 -32.14 -13.88
CA VAL A 22 27.78 -32.03 -14.67
C VAL A 22 28.70 -30.94 -14.11
N GLY A 23 28.13 -29.80 -13.71
CA GLY A 23 28.86 -28.73 -13.03
C GLY A 23 29.54 -29.20 -11.74
N GLN A 24 28.80 -29.93 -10.88
CA GLN A 24 29.33 -30.51 -9.63
C GLN A 24 30.44 -31.54 -9.86
N LEU A 25 30.27 -32.43 -10.85
CA LEU A 25 31.31 -33.42 -11.18
C LEU A 25 32.56 -32.76 -11.75
N THR A 26 32.40 -31.69 -12.53
CA THR A 26 33.53 -30.92 -13.08
C THR A 26 34.26 -30.15 -11.99
N SER A 27 33.56 -29.64 -10.96
CA SER A 27 34.19 -28.99 -9.82
C SER A 27 34.96 -29.98 -8.93
N LEU A 28 34.49 -31.22 -8.77
CA LEU A 28 35.20 -32.26 -8.01
C LEU A 28 36.53 -32.69 -8.66
N ILE A 29 36.63 -32.63 -9.99
CA ILE A 29 37.87 -32.95 -10.73
C ILE A 29 38.87 -31.78 -10.67
N ARG A 30 38.36 -30.55 -10.54
CA ARG A 30 39.17 -29.36 -10.38
C ARG A 30 39.60 -29.32 -8.91
N ASN A 31 40.89 -29.55 -8.62
CA ASN A 31 41.47 -29.49 -7.27
C ASN A 31 41.46 -28.04 -6.70
N LYS A 32 40.28 -27.43 -6.62
CA LYS A 32 39.96 -26.09 -6.18
C LYS A 32 39.20 -26.23 -4.88
N ARG A 33 39.59 -25.47 -3.87
CA ARG A 33 38.86 -25.46 -2.60
C ARG A 33 37.47 -24.83 -2.86
N GLU A 34 36.40 -25.34 -2.26
CA GLU A 34 35.03 -24.86 -2.53
C GLU A 34 34.85 -23.37 -2.19
N GLU A 35 35.67 -22.85 -1.29
CA GLU A 35 35.76 -21.46 -0.88
C GLU A 35 36.42 -20.51 -1.90
N ASP A 36 37.08 -21.03 -2.94
CA ASP A 36 37.83 -20.21 -3.92
C ASP A 36 36.90 -19.62 -5.00
N ILE A 37 36.21 -18.53 -4.65
CA ILE A 37 35.37 -17.75 -5.55
C ILE A 37 36.21 -17.22 -6.73
N SER A 38 35.82 -17.54 -7.96
CA SER A 38 36.49 -17.05 -9.16
C SER A 38 36.22 -15.56 -9.35
N ALA A 39 37.25 -14.79 -9.75
CA ALA A 39 37.09 -13.38 -10.10
C ALA A 39 36.08 -13.18 -11.26
N ALA A 40 35.97 -14.16 -12.17
CA ALA A 40 34.98 -14.16 -13.24
C ALA A 40 33.55 -14.23 -12.70
N ASP A 41 33.30 -15.12 -11.73
CA ASP A 41 31.98 -15.31 -11.12
C ASP A 41 31.57 -14.06 -10.33
N THR A 42 32.52 -13.47 -9.58
CA THR A 42 32.26 -12.22 -8.86
C THR A 42 31.95 -11.06 -9.81
N ARG A 43 32.67 -10.95 -10.93
CA ARG A 43 32.41 -9.92 -11.95
C ARG A 43 31.06 -10.14 -12.64
N LEU A 44 30.71 -11.39 -12.95
CA LEU A 44 29.41 -11.74 -13.50
C LEU A 44 28.29 -11.35 -12.55
N ASN A 45 28.35 -11.78 -11.28
CA ASN A 45 27.35 -11.46 -10.28
C ASN A 45 27.19 -9.95 -10.07
N GLY A 46 28.30 -9.20 -9.99
CA GLY A 46 28.26 -7.74 -9.91
C GLY A 46 27.59 -7.09 -11.13
N GLY A 47 27.89 -7.59 -12.33
CA GLY A 47 27.23 -7.16 -13.57
C GLY A 47 25.74 -7.50 -13.60
N LEU A 48 25.36 -8.70 -13.14
CA LEU A 48 23.97 -9.13 -13.05
C LEU A 48 23.17 -8.28 -12.06
N PHE A 49 23.76 -7.83 -10.95
CA PHE A 49 23.12 -6.88 -10.04
C PHE A 49 22.79 -5.54 -10.72
N VAL A 50 23.69 -5.02 -11.57
CA VAL A 50 23.43 -3.79 -12.33
C VAL A 50 22.38 -4.03 -13.42
N ALA A 51 22.46 -5.16 -14.13
CA ALA A 51 21.45 -5.53 -15.12
C ALA A 51 20.06 -5.68 -14.48
N PHE A 52 19.99 -6.31 -13.30
CA PHE A 52 18.77 -6.44 -12.51
C PHE A 52 18.24 -5.07 -12.07
N MET A 53 19.09 -4.16 -11.60
CA MET A 53 18.70 -2.79 -11.26
C MET A 53 18.01 -2.10 -12.44
N VAL A 54 18.60 -2.16 -13.64
CA VAL A 54 18.03 -1.55 -14.84
C VAL A 54 16.69 -2.19 -15.19
N ALA A 55 16.60 -3.52 -15.20
CA ALA A 55 15.35 -4.23 -15.48
C ALA A 55 14.26 -3.94 -14.44
N PHE A 56 14.64 -3.85 -13.16
CA PHE A 56 13.74 -3.51 -12.06
C PHE A 56 13.19 -2.10 -12.21
N TYR A 57 14.04 -1.11 -12.51
CA TYR A 57 13.61 0.27 -12.75
C TYR A 57 12.76 0.41 -14.00
N ALA A 58 13.12 -0.25 -15.10
CA ALA A 58 12.30 -0.26 -16.31
C ALA A 58 10.91 -0.85 -16.03
N SER A 59 10.84 -1.96 -15.29
CA SER A 59 9.58 -2.61 -14.92
C SER A 59 8.74 -1.72 -14.00
N PHE A 60 9.37 -1.10 -13.01
CA PHE A 60 8.70 -0.19 -12.09
C PHE A 60 8.16 1.06 -12.81
N ILE A 61 8.98 1.71 -13.65
CA ILE A 61 8.56 2.86 -14.45
C ILE A 61 7.42 2.46 -15.39
N TRP A 62 7.49 1.29 -16.01
CA TRP A 62 6.41 0.77 -16.84
C TRP A 62 5.10 0.61 -16.04
N LEU A 63 5.16 0.08 -14.82
CA LEU A 63 3.99 -0.04 -13.95
C LEU A 63 3.38 1.32 -13.61
N ILE A 64 4.22 2.32 -13.32
CA ILE A 64 3.75 3.69 -13.03
C ILE A 64 3.10 4.33 -14.26
N ILE A 65 3.70 4.18 -15.44
CA ILE A 65 3.11 4.72 -16.67
C ILE A 65 1.78 4.02 -16.98
N ARG A 66 1.69 2.71 -16.72
CA ARG A 66 0.52 1.91 -17.09
C ARG A 66 -0.63 1.99 -16.08
N TYR A 67 -0.31 2.11 -14.80
CA TYR A 67 -1.24 1.95 -13.68
C TYR A 67 -1.12 3.06 -12.62
N GLY A 68 -0.33 4.10 -12.87
CA GLY A 68 -0.14 5.22 -11.94
C GLY A 68 -1.37 6.12 -11.79
N ASP A 69 -2.29 6.10 -12.75
CA ASP A 69 -3.60 6.75 -12.66
C ASP A 69 -4.63 5.77 -12.06
N TYR A 70 -4.49 5.51 -10.76
CA TYR A 70 -5.32 4.54 -10.04
C TYR A 70 -6.46 5.17 -9.22
N ASN A 71 -6.44 6.49 -9.03
CA ASN A 71 -7.50 7.19 -8.30
C ASN A 71 -8.67 7.50 -9.25
N PRO A 72 -9.93 7.33 -8.80
CA PRO A 72 -11.05 7.87 -9.53
C PRO A 72 -10.94 9.40 -9.60
N PRO A 73 -11.53 10.05 -10.62
CA PRO A 73 -11.54 11.51 -10.71
C PRO A 73 -12.11 12.15 -9.44
N ALA A 74 -11.44 13.20 -8.94
CA ALA A 74 -11.89 13.92 -7.75
C ALA A 74 -13.32 14.48 -7.94
N ALA A 75 -14.24 14.09 -7.06
CA ALA A 75 -15.64 14.51 -7.07
C ALA A 75 -15.94 15.70 -6.12
N SER A 76 -14.92 16.24 -5.44
CA SER A 76 -15.06 17.37 -4.51
C SER A 76 -13.78 18.20 -4.45
N ALA A 77 -13.88 19.43 -3.92
CA ALA A 77 -12.72 20.28 -3.65
C ALA A 77 -11.72 19.58 -2.71
N HIS A 78 -12.22 18.93 -1.66
CA HIS A 78 -11.40 18.12 -0.75
C HIS A 78 -10.69 16.96 -1.44
N GLY A 79 -11.35 16.28 -2.39
CA GLY A 79 -10.75 15.21 -3.18
C GLY A 79 -9.50 15.68 -3.94
N LYS A 80 -9.55 16.89 -4.51
CA LYS A 80 -8.39 17.48 -5.20
C LYS A 80 -7.23 17.79 -4.25
N THR A 81 -7.53 18.31 -3.06
CA THR A 81 -6.51 18.57 -2.03
C THR A 81 -5.89 17.26 -1.55
N TYR A 82 -6.71 16.23 -1.33
CA TYR A 82 -6.25 14.88 -0.96
C TYR A 82 -5.35 14.25 -2.03
N ASP A 83 -5.75 14.30 -3.31
CA ASP A 83 -4.93 13.78 -4.41
C ASP A 83 -3.59 14.49 -4.52
N THR A 84 -3.55 15.81 -4.25
CA THR A 84 -2.32 16.58 -4.22
C THR A 84 -1.39 16.12 -3.10
N LEU A 85 -1.94 15.91 -1.89
CA LEU A 85 -1.20 15.37 -0.75
C LEU A 85 -0.70 13.94 -1.01
N MET A 86 -1.51 13.09 -1.64
CA MET A 86 -1.13 11.73 -2.03
C MET A 86 0.03 11.75 -3.02
N ASN A 87 -0.07 12.55 -4.08
CA ASN A 87 0.99 12.71 -5.08
C ASN A 87 2.30 13.23 -4.47
N PHE A 88 2.21 14.22 -3.57
CA PHE A 88 3.35 14.73 -2.83
C PHE A 88 4.08 13.62 -2.07
N ASN A 89 3.36 12.78 -1.33
CA ASN A 89 3.94 11.65 -0.61
C ASN A 89 4.53 10.61 -1.56
N MET A 90 3.81 10.26 -2.64
CA MET A 90 4.29 9.31 -3.63
C MET A 90 5.61 9.75 -4.26
N TYR A 91 5.74 11.02 -4.65
CA TYR A 91 7.00 11.52 -5.22
C TYR A 91 8.18 11.43 -4.25
N ILE A 92 7.97 11.72 -2.96
CA ILE A 92 9.01 11.58 -1.93
C ILE A 92 9.44 10.12 -1.81
N ILE A 93 8.47 9.20 -1.66
CA ILE A 93 8.74 7.77 -1.51
C ILE A 93 9.46 7.23 -2.75
N MET A 94 9.01 7.60 -3.95
CA MET A 94 9.65 7.18 -5.20
C MET A 94 11.09 7.71 -5.31
N ALA A 95 11.33 8.97 -4.95
CA ALA A 95 12.68 9.55 -4.97
C ALA A 95 13.62 8.77 -4.03
N VAL A 96 13.18 8.51 -2.79
CA VAL A 96 13.97 7.72 -1.82
C VAL A 96 14.16 6.28 -2.30
N PHE A 97 13.13 5.67 -2.89
CA PHE A 97 13.19 4.33 -3.46
C PHE A 97 14.29 4.23 -4.52
N PHE A 98 14.34 5.12 -5.51
CA PHE A 98 15.38 5.11 -6.54
C PHE A 98 16.76 5.37 -5.94
N LEU A 99 16.88 6.33 -5.01
CA LEU A 99 18.14 6.66 -4.36
C LEU A 99 18.73 5.48 -3.58
N VAL A 100 17.95 4.88 -2.67
CA VAL A 100 18.39 3.78 -1.80
C VAL A 100 18.68 2.52 -2.61
N ASN A 101 17.81 2.16 -3.56
CA ASN A 101 18.06 0.99 -4.40
C ASN A 101 19.30 1.20 -5.29
N THR A 102 19.51 2.39 -5.84
CA THR A 102 20.71 2.67 -6.66
C THR A 102 21.95 2.54 -5.79
N ALA A 103 21.94 3.12 -4.58
CA ALA A 103 23.03 2.99 -3.64
C ALA A 103 23.31 1.52 -3.31
N LEU A 104 22.28 0.71 -3.05
CA LEU A 104 22.40 -0.72 -2.75
C LEU A 104 23.02 -1.52 -3.90
N PHE A 105 22.47 -1.40 -5.12
CA PHE A 105 22.95 -2.16 -6.28
C PHE A 105 24.34 -1.72 -6.73
N MET A 106 24.61 -0.42 -6.72
CA MET A 106 25.93 0.10 -7.03
C MET A 106 26.96 -0.27 -5.96
N PHE A 107 26.57 -0.31 -4.68
CA PHE A 107 27.42 -0.78 -3.61
C PHE A 107 27.76 -2.26 -3.79
N ALA A 108 26.77 -3.11 -4.04
CA ALA A 108 26.97 -4.54 -4.29
C ALA A 108 27.93 -4.78 -5.47
N ASN A 109 27.77 -4.04 -6.58
CA ASN A 109 28.65 -4.17 -7.74
C ASN A 109 30.06 -3.59 -7.48
N LYS A 110 30.17 -2.42 -6.87
CA LYS A 110 31.46 -1.75 -6.62
C LYS A 110 32.30 -2.50 -5.59
N TYR A 111 31.66 -2.98 -4.52
CA TYR A 111 32.30 -3.64 -3.38
C TYR A 111 32.22 -5.17 -3.41
N ARG A 112 31.84 -5.77 -4.56
CA ARG A 112 31.93 -7.22 -4.84
C ARG A 112 33.30 -7.81 -4.49
N GLN A 113 33.37 -9.07 -4.05
CA GLN A 113 34.62 -9.71 -3.61
C GLN A 113 35.79 -9.51 -4.60
N ASP A 114 36.96 -9.17 -4.06
CA ASP A 114 38.19 -8.96 -4.83
C ASP A 114 39.37 -9.45 -3.97
N PRO A 115 40.14 -10.47 -4.43
CA PRO A 115 41.29 -11.00 -3.69
C PRO A 115 42.34 -9.94 -3.33
N ASN A 116 42.46 -8.88 -4.11
CA ASN A 116 43.45 -7.82 -3.91
C ASN A 116 42.94 -6.69 -3.02
N ARG A 117 41.65 -6.68 -2.66
CA ARG A 117 41.02 -5.62 -1.87
C ARG A 117 40.66 -6.11 -0.48
N LYS A 118 41.31 -5.53 0.52
CA LYS A 118 40.94 -5.77 1.92
C LYS A 118 39.72 -4.94 2.29
N ALA A 119 38.78 -5.55 3.01
CA ALA A 119 37.64 -4.84 3.57
C ALA A 119 38.14 -3.79 4.57
N LYS A 120 37.64 -2.55 4.44
CA LYS A 120 37.88 -1.52 5.43
C LYS A 120 36.90 -1.74 6.58
N PHE A 121 37.41 -2.00 7.77
CA PHE A 121 36.59 -1.97 8.98
C PHE A 121 36.29 -0.51 9.34
N PHE A 122 35.02 -0.18 9.43
CA PHE A 122 34.54 1.16 9.72
C PHE A 122 33.27 1.04 10.58
N ALA A 123 33.41 1.32 11.88
CA ALA A 123 32.37 0.99 12.86
C ALA A 123 31.28 2.07 12.95
N HIS A 124 31.64 3.35 12.88
CA HIS A 124 30.69 4.46 13.01
C HIS A 124 31.21 5.72 12.31
N ASP A 125 30.28 6.58 11.93
CA ASP A 125 30.55 7.93 11.44
C ASP A 125 29.45 8.87 11.92
N ASN A 126 29.75 9.61 12.98
CA ASN A 126 28.78 10.50 13.61
C ASN A 126 28.25 11.57 12.62
N ARG A 127 29.02 11.95 11.58
CA ARG A 127 28.56 12.92 10.58
C ARG A 127 27.55 12.29 9.63
N LEU A 128 27.81 11.08 9.13
CA LEU A 128 26.85 10.36 8.28
C LEU A 128 25.59 10.00 9.07
N GLU A 129 25.77 9.56 10.30
CA GLU A 129 24.68 9.25 11.22
C GLU A 129 23.77 10.44 11.48
N LEU A 130 24.37 11.62 11.70
CA LEU A 130 23.61 12.86 11.85
C LEU A 130 22.84 13.19 10.56
N ILE A 131 23.47 13.10 9.39
CA ILE A 131 22.84 13.42 8.10
C ILE A 131 21.63 12.52 7.84
N TRP A 132 21.79 11.20 7.97
CA TRP A 132 20.70 10.26 7.70
C TRP A 132 19.64 10.21 8.79
N THR A 133 19.86 10.85 9.94
CA THR A 133 18.85 10.96 11.00
C THR A 133 18.07 12.26 10.83
N VAL A 134 18.77 13.38 10.68
CA VAL A 134 18.17 14.71 10.60
C VAL A 134 17.36 14.89 9.32
N ILE A 135 17.87 14.45 8.16
CA ILE A 135 17.16 14.63 6.89
C ILE A 135 15.80 13.90 6.92
N PRO A 136 15.70 12.60 7.25
CA PRO A 136 14.41 11.93 7.36
C PRO A 136 13.49 12.53 8.41
N SER A 137 14.02 12.97 9.56
CA SER A 137 13.20 13.65 10.58
C SER A 137 12.57 14.94 10.05
N ILE A 138 13.31 15.77 9.31
CA ILE A 138 12.79 17.00 8.70
C ILE A 138 11.73 16.68 7.65
N VAL A 139 12.01 15.71 6.76
CA VAL A 139 11.07 15.30 5.71
C VAL A 139 9.76 14.80 6.34
N LEU A 140 9.86 13.98 7.38
CA LEU A 140 8.69 13.47 8.11
C LEU A 140 7.91 14.60 8.78
N ALA A 141 8.59 15.57 9.41
CA ALA A 141 7.93 16.73 10.00
C ALA A 141 7.13 17.53 8.96
N VAL A 142 7.70 17.75 7.77
CA VAL A 142 6.99 18.42 6.66
C VAL A 142 5.76 17.63 6.22
N ILE A 143 5.88 16.32 6.05
CA ILE A 143 4.75 15.44 5.69
C ILE A 143 3.63 15.53 6.74
N ILE A 144 3.98 15.44 8.03
CA ILE A 144 3.01 15.50 9.13
C ILE A 144 2.32 16.85 9.16
N ILE A 145 3.05 17.96 9.07
CA ILE A 145 2.47 19.31 9.09
C ILE A 145 1.51 19.50 7.92
N TYR A 146 1.90 19.08 6.71
CA TYR A 146 1.06 19.20 5.54
C TYR A 146 -0.20 18.30 5.63
N GLY A 147 -0.02 17.07 6.11
CA GLY A 147 -1.12 16.13 6.35
C GLY A 147 -2.12 16.66 7.38
N LEU A 148 -1.65 17.18 8.51
CA LEU A 148 -2.51 17.74 9.55
C LEU A 148 -3.28 18.98 9.08
N ARG A 149 -2.66 19.86 8.29
CA ARG A 149 -3.36 21.01 7.70
C ARG A 149 -4.48 20.56 6.78
N THR A 150 -4.20 19.59 5.90
CA THR A 150 -5.17 19.04 4.97
C THR A 150 -6.31 18.35 5.72
N TRP A 151 -5.99 17.59 6.77
CA TRP A 151 -6.97 16.94 7.63
C TRP A 151 -7.92 17.96 8.27
N ASN A 152 -7.37 19.00 8.91
CA ASN A 152 -8.18 20.03 9.57
C ASN A 152 -9.06 20.81 8.59
N GLU A 153 -8.60 21.04 7.36
CA GLU A 153 -9.41 21.67 6.31
C GLU A 153 -10.57 20.77 5.87
N MET A 154 -10.37 19.45 5.82
CA MET A 154 -11.38 18.48 5.42
C MET A 154 -12.39 18.15 6.53
N THR A 155 -11.95 18.15 7.79
CA THR A 155 -12.78 17.80 8.95
C THR A 155 -13.21 19.01 9.76
N GLY A 156 -13.03 20.20 9.21
CA GLY A 156 -13.49 21.45 9.80
C GLY A 156 -15.02 21.53 9.85
N GLU A 157 -15.52 22.63 10.39
CA GLU A 157 -16.95 22.90 10.37
C GLU A 157 -17.47 23.00 8.94
N ALA A 158 -18.66 22.44 8.71
CA ALA A 158 -19.34 22.59 7.44
C ALA A 158 -19.75 24.05 7.24
N SER A 159 -19.88 24.46 5.98
CA SER A 159 -20.40 25.79 5.63
C SER A 159 -21.82 25.99 6.18
N GLU A 160 -22.18 27.24 6.49
CA GLU A 160 -23.51 27.58 7.04
C GLU A 160 -24.65 27.21 6.06
N ASP A 161 -24.38 27.16 4.76
CA ASP A 161 -25.30 26.78 3.69
C ASP A 161 -25.24 25.28 3.33
N ALA A 162 -24.56 24.46 4.13
CA ALA A 162 -24.43 23.03 3.85
C ALA A 162 -25.78 22.28 3.95
N LEU A 163 -26.03 21.40 2.98
CA LEU A 163 -27.17 20.50 3.02
C LEU A 163 -27.01 19.50 4.17
N ARG A 164 -27.92 19.55 5.14
CA ARG A 164 -27.98 18.59 6.24
C ARG A 164 -28.60 17.28 5.75
N VAL A 165 -27.92 16.16 6.01
CA VAL A 165 -28.40 14.82 5.68
C VAL A 165 -28.12 13.90 6.87
N GLU A 166 -29.10 13.12 7.29
CA GLU A 166 -28.91 12.07 8.27
C GLU A 166 -28.89 10.70 7.59
N VAL A 167 -27.87 9.92 7.91
CA VAL A 167 -27.66 8.58 7.35
C VAL A 167 -27.74 7.56 8.48
N TYR A 168 -28.74 6.68 8.43
CA TYR A 168 -28.94 5.61 9.40
C TYR A 168 -28.40 4.29 8.82
N SER A 169 -27.48 3.64 9.53
CA SER A 169 -26.85 2.39 9.12
C SER A 169 -27.53 1.18 9.74
N LYS A 170 -27.89 0.16 8.94
CA LYS A 170 -28.38 -1.15 9.40
C LYS A 170 -27.74 -2.29 8.62
N GLN A 171 -27.84 -3.53 9.10
CA GLN A 171 -27.30 -4.69 8.39
C GLN A 171 -28.34 -5.22 7.39
N PHE A 172 -28.13 -5.20 6.07
CA PHE A 172 -27.03 -4.63 5.25
C PHE A 172 -27.59 -3.53 4.34
N ASP A 173 -27.95 -2.38 4.91
CA ASP A 173 -28.67 -1.31 4.22
C ASP A 173 -28.43 0.06 4.90
N TRP A 174 -28.68 1.13 4.17
CA TRP A 174 -28.55 2.51 4.64
C TRP A 174 -29.83 3.27 4.31
N THR A 175 -30.43 3.88 5.33
CA THR A 175 -31.59 4.75 5.13
C THR A 175 -31.14 6.20 5.29
N VAL A 176 -31.38 7.02 4.26
CA VAL A 176 -31.03 8.44 4.27
C VAL A 176 -32.29 9.27 4.46
N ARG A 177 -32.24 10.30 5.32
CA ARG A 177 -33.31 11.28 5.47
C ARG A 177 -32.79 12.71 5.36
N TYR A 178 -33.62 13.56 4.78
CA TYR A 178 -33.42 15.00 4.65
C TYR A 178 -34.28 15.73 5.68
N PRO A 179 -33.91 16.95 6.09
CA PRO A 179 -34.76 17.78 6.92
C PRO A 179 -36.07 18.12 6.21
N GLY A 180 -37.08 18.48 7.00
CA GLY A 180 -38.35 18.99 6.48
C GLY A 180 -38.20 20.34 5.79
N ALA A 181 -39.32 20.89 5.30
CA ALA A 181 -39.36 22.22 4.70
C ALA A 181 -38.99 23.35 5.68
N ASP A 182 -39.06 23.05 6.98
CA ASP A 182 -38.63 23.90 8.10
C ASP A 182 -37.11 23.84 8.37
N GLY A 183 -36.37 22.98 7.67
CA GLY A 183 -34.93 22.82 7.83
C GLY A 183 -34.53 21.96 9.02
N GLU A 184 -35.51 21.35 9.72
CA GLU A 184 -35.28 20.52 10.91
C GLU A 184 -35.60 19.05 10.66
N PHE A 185 -34.94 18.18 11.44
CA PHE A 185 -35.23 16.75 11.42
C PHE A 185 -36.37 16.43 12.38
N GLY A 186 -37.29 15.57 11.93
CA GLY A 186 -38.30 14.99 12.81
C GLY A 186 -37.65 14.22 13.96
N LEU A 187 -38.21 14.38 15.16
CA LEU A 187 -37.78 13.66 16.36
C LEU A 187 -37.71 12.16 16.08
N ALA A 188 -36.66 11.51 16.59
CA ALA A 188 -36.47 10.07 16.46
C ALA A 188 -36.22 9.45 17.84
N ASN A 189 -36.74 8.25 18.05
CA ASN A 189 -36.52 7.47 19.26
C ASN A 189 -36.26 6.00 18.87
N TYR A 190 -35.20 5.42 19.43
CA TYR A 190 -34.81 4.05 19.11
C TYR A 190 -35.87 3.01 19.51
N ASN A 191 -36.72 3.32 20.50
CA ASN A 191 -37.83 2.45 20.91
C ASN A 191 -38.97 2.37 19.89
N LEU A 192 -38.98 3.26 18.90
CA LEU A 192 -39.99 3.28 17.83
C LEU A 192 -39.49 2.62 16.54
N ILE A 193 -38.30 2.00 16.57
CA ILE A 193 -37.76 1.29 15.41
C ILE A 193 -38.52 -0.01 15.22
N THR A 194 -39.30 -0.08 14.16
CA THR A 194 -40.07 -1.26 13.74
C THR A 194 -39.81 -1.54 12.26
N PRO A 195 -40.24 -2.70 11.70
CA PRO A 195 -40.12 -2.97 10.27
C PRO A 195 -40.75 -1.91 9.36
N THR A 196 -41.80 -1.22 9.84
CA THR A 196 -42.51 -0.15 9.12
C THR A 196 -42.03 1.25 9.49
N ASN A 197 -41.32 1.43 10.61
CA ASN A 197 -40.70 2.69 11.04
C ASN A 197 -39.19 2.51 11.29
N PRO A 198 -38.38 2.24 10.24
CA PRO A 198 -36.97 1.89 10.39
C PRO A 198 -36.08 3.02 10.92
N LEU A 199 -36.57 4.26 10.89
CA LEU A 199 -35.88 5.46 11.38
C LEU A 199 -36.33 5.85 12.79
N GLY A 200 -37.31 5.15 13.37
CA GLY A 200 -37.86 5.45 14.69
C GLY A 200 -38.47 6.85 14.79
N ILE A 201 -39.07 7.35 13.71
CA ILE A 201 -39.63 8.71 13.68
C ILE A 201 -40.81 8.77 14.66
N VAL A 202 -40.79 9.79 15.53
CA VAL A 202 -41.83 10.03 16.53
C VAL A 202 -43.04 10.63 15.83
N THR A 203 -43.99 9.76 15.51
CA THR A 203 -45.32 10.10 14.98
C THR A 203 -46.38 9.37 15.80
N ALA A 204 -47.63 9.85 15.78
CA ALA A 204 -48.73 9.14 16.46
C ALA A 204 -48.84 7.69 15.95
N ASP A 205 -48.81 7.51 14.62
CA ASP A 205 -48.86 6.20 13.98
C ASP A 205 -47.66 5.33 14.35
N GLY A 206 -46.45 5.91 14.42
CA GLY A 206 -45.23 5.20 14.82
C GLY A 206 -45.25 4.73 16.27
N VAL A 207 -45.84 5.52 17.18
CA VAL A 207 -46.01 5.13 18.60
C VAL A 207 -47.05 4.01 18.71
N SER A 208 -48.20 4.14 18.07
CA SER A 208 -49.24 3.11 18.07
C SER A 208 -48.73 1.79 17.49
N GLY A 209 -48.05 1.82 16.34
CA GLY A 209 -47.50 0.62 15.71
C GLY A 209 -46.42 -0.08 16.55
N ALA A 210 -45.57 0.68 17.24
CA ALA A 210 -44.57 0.10 18.15
C ALA A 210 -45.21 -0.56 19.37
N LEU A 211 -46.26 0.03 19.94
CA LEU A 211 -47.02 -0.57 21.04
C LEU A 211 -47.70 -1.86 20.61
N GLU A 212 -48.36 -1.88 19.44
CA GLU A 212 -48.99 -3.08 18.90
C GLU A 212 -47.98 -4.23 18.70
N GLU A 213 -46.78 -3.93 18.20
CA GLU A 213 -45.72 -4.93 18.04
C GLU A 213 -45.25 -5.48 19.40
N ILE A 214 -45.03 -4.61 20.39
CA ILE A 214 -44.65 -5.02 21.75
C ILE A 214 -45.73 -5.89 22.39
N GLU A 215 -47.00 -5.49 22.30
CA GLU A 215 -48.13 -6.27 22.82
C GLU A 215 -48.22 -7.64 22.14
N SER A 216 -48.02 -7.70 20.81
CA SER A 216 -47.98 -8.97 20.07
C SER A 216 -46.83 -9.87 20.51
N GLN A 217 -45.65 -9.32 20.81
CA GLN A 217 -44.50 -10.08 21.30
C GLN A 217 -44.77 -10.62 22.71
N ILE A 218 -45.35 -9.79 23.59
CA ILE A 218 -45.74 -10.20 24.96
C ILE A 218 -46.77 -11.32 24.91
N ALA A 219 -47.78 -11.24 24.03
CA ALA A 219 -48.81 -12.26 23.89
C ALA A 219 -48.29 -13.60 23.33
N ALA A 220 -47.12 -13.60 22.67
CA ALA A 220 -46.50 -14.79 22.10
C ALA A 220 -45.57 -15.54 23.08
N LEU A 221 -45.31 -14.97 24.26
CA LEU A 221 -44.53 -15.57 25.35
C LEU A 221 -45.42 -16.50 26.21
#